data_AF-A0A2G8EEC8-F1
#
_entry.id   AF-A0A2G8EEC8-F1
#
_cell.length_a   1.000
_cell.length_b   1.000
_cell.length_c   1.000
_cell.angle_alpha   90.00
_cell.angle_beta   90.00
_cell.angle_gamma   90.00
#
_symmetry.space_group_name_H-M   'P 1'
#
loop_
_entity.id
_entity.type
_entity.pdbx_description
1 polymer ?
#
loop_
_entity_poly.entity_id
_entity_poly.type
_entity_poly.pdbx_seq_one_letter_code
_entity_poly.pdbx_strand_id
1 'polypeptide(L)'
;MSDENNLSPVVPFDTGIDLNQAQQQGKAVIQFMENAGIKEATFKTGMYYHHNESTGTSTVAADSIMMIQHEHTTQIIIRHPGSTPEQALAETNALSTQKAIGAFSGKSQPWVSTQNLPEKNSD
;
A
#
# COMPACT_ATOMS: atom_id res chain seq x y z
N MET A 1 -3.35 -26.94 44.04
CA MET A 1 -3.44 -27.12 42.58
C MET A 1 -3.16 -25.77 41.99
N SER A 2 -2.03 -25.65 41.29
CA SER A 2 -1.48 -24.39 40.78
C SER A 2 -2.10 -24.10 39.42
N ASP A 3 -2.83 -23.00 39.31
CA ASP A 3 -3.25 -22.47 38.02
C ASP A 3 -2.02 -21.91 37.31
N GLU A 4 -1.45 -22.70 36.41
CA GLU A 4 -0.47 -22.21 35.44
C GLU A 4 -1.20 -21.31 34.43
N ASN A 5 -1.19 -20.00 34.73
CA ASN A 5 -1.45 -18.96 33.74
C ASN A 5 -0.39 -19.07 32.63
N ASN A 6 -0.70 -19.86 31.61
CA ASN A 6 0.04 -19.96 30.36
C ASN A 6 -0.18 -18.67 29.57
N LEU A 7 0.44 -17.58 30.03
CA LEU A 7 0.52 -16.32 29.31
C LEU A 7 1.49 -16.53 28.15
N SER A 8 0.95 -16.90 26.99
CA SER A 8 1.70 -16.86 25.74
C SER A 8 2.46 -15.52 25.65
N PRO A 9 3.77 -15.53 25.40
CA PRO A 9 4.53 -14.30 25.34
C PRO A 9 3.92 -13.41 24.25
N VAL A 10 3.50 -12.21 24.65
CA VAL A 10 3.19 -11.14 23.68
C VAL A 10 4.53 -10.78 23.04
N VAL A 11 4.79 -11.33 21.87
CA VAL A 11 5.95 -10.96 21.05
C VAL A 11 5.56 -9.66 20.35
N PRO A 12 6.15 -8.50 20.71
CA PRO A 12 5.88 -7.26 20.00
C PRO A 12 6.31 -7.43 18.54
N PHE A 13 5.40 -7.11 17.62
CA PHE A 13 5.68 -7.05 16.20
C PHE A 13 6.40 -5.72 15.91
N ASP A 14 7.70 -5.68 16.16
CA ASP A 14 8.55 -4.53 15.85
C ASP A 14 9.18 -4.73 14.47
N THR A 15 8.63 -4.07 13.46
CA THR A 15 9.13 -4.09 12.09
C THR A 15 10.20 -3.03 11.84
N GLY A 16 10.59 -2.25 12.86
CA GLY A 16 11.41 -1.05 12.70
C GLY A 16 10.67 0.11 12.00
N ILE A 17 9.39 -0.08 11.65
CA ILE A 17 8.52 0.92 11.02
C ILE A 17 7.30 1.10 11.92
N ASP A 18 7.02 2.35 12.30
CA ASP A 18 5.80 2.66 13.04
C ASP A 18 4.59 2.57 12.09
N LEU A 19 3.95 1.39 12.09
CA LEU A 19 2.77 1.11 11.28
C LEU A 19 1.58 2.01 11.65
N ASN A 20 1.49 2.47 12.90
CA ASN A 20 0.44 3.41 13.30
C ASN A 20 0.68 4.77 12.66
N GLN A 21 1.92 5.24 12.65
CA GLN A 21 2.29 6.49 11.99
C GLN A 21 2.04 6.41 10.48
N ALA A 22 2.43 5.31 9.82
CA ALA A 22 2.18 5.10 8.40
C ALA A 22 0.68 5.11 8.07
N GLN A 23 -0.13 4.41 8.87
CA GLN A 23 -1.59 4.41 8.73
C GLN A 23 -2.18 5.81 8.89
N GLN A 24 -1.77 6.56 9.91
CA GLN A 24 -2.27 7.90 10.18
C GLN A 24 -1.93 8.87 9.05
N GLN A 25 -0.69 8.83 8.55
CA GLN A 25 -0.26 9.66 7.43
C GLN A 25 -1.04 9.32 6.15
N GLY A 26 -1.18 8.03 5.82
CA GLY A 26 -1.95 7.59 4.66
C GLY A 26 -3.42 8.05 4.74
N LYS A 27 -4.06 7.91 5.90
CA LYS A 27 -5.44 8.38 6.13
C LYS A 27 -5.56 9.89 5.95
N ALA A 28 -4.61 10.66 6.49
CA ALA A 28 -4.62 12.11 6.35
C ALA A 28 -4.48 12.55 4.88
N VAL A 29 -3.64 11.86 4.10
CA VAL A 29 -3.53 12.10 2.65
C VAL A 29 -4.85 11.80 1.95
N ILE A 30 -5.46 10.63 2.19
CA ILE A 30 -6.74 10.27 1.57
C ILE A 30 -7.82 11.30 1.90
N GLN A 31 -8.01 11.62 3.18
CA GLN A 31 -9.01 12.60 3.61
C GLN A 31 -8.79 13.97 2.98
N PHE A 32 -7.53 14.42 2.88
CA PHE A 32 -7.22 15.67 2.21
C PHE A 32 -7.62 15.65 0.73
N MET A 33 -7.28 14.58 -0.01
CA MET A 33 -7.60 14.47 -1.43
C MET A 33 -9.11 14.38 -1.67
N GLU A 34 -9.82 13.57 -0.86
CA GLU A 34 -11.28 13.42 -0.94
C GLU A 34 -11.99 14.76 -0.65
N ASN A 35 -11.59 15.46 0.41
CA ASN A 35 -12.14 16.78 0.75
C ASN A 35 -11.84 17.84 -0.33
N ALA A 36 -10.74 17.69 -1.06
CA ALA A 36 -10.39 18.53 -2.19
C ALA A 36 -11.12 18.13 -3.50
N GLY A 37 -11.92 17.06 -3.51
CA GLY A 37 -12.61 16.54 -4.69
C GLY A 37 -11.66 15.90 -5.71
N ILE A 38 -10.48 15.49 -5.29
CA ILE A 38 -9.46 14.87 -6.15
C ILE A 38 -9.76 13.37 -6.22
N LYS A 39 -9.91 12.84 -7.44
CA LYS A 39 -10.06 11.39 -7.70
C LYS A 39 -8.74 10.68 -7.99
N GLU A 40 -7.80 11.38 -8.61
CA GLU A 40 -6.49 10.83 -8.96
C GLU A 40 -5.44 11.95 -8.95
N ALA A 41 -4.25 11.69 -8.40
CA ALA A 41 -3.14 12.63 -8.41
C ALA A 41 -1.79 11.90 -8.46
N THR A 42 -0.88 12.44 -9.28
CA THR A 42 0.53 12.05 -9.29
C THR A 42 1.37 13.24 -8.87
N PHE A 43 2.18 13.04 -7.82
CA PHE A 43 3.00 14.09 -7.22
C PHE A 43 4.39 14.09 -7.83
N LYS A 44 5.05 15.26 -7.84
CA LYS A 44 6.45 15.38 -8.28
C LYS A 44 7.42 14.53 -7.44
N THR A 45 7.01 14.17 -6.22
CA THR A 45 7.75 13.28 -5.32
C THR A 45 7.67 11.81 -5.71
N GLY A 46 6.87 11.46 -6.73
CA GLY A 46 6.61 10.07 -7.13
C GLY A 46 5.47 9.41 -6.35
N MET A 47 4.88 10.10 -5.38
CA MET A 47 3.66 9.64 -4.72
C MET A 47 2.50 9.62 -5.72
N TYR A 48 1.61 8.66 -5.54
CA TYR A 48 0.39 8.48 -6.31
C TYR A 48 -0.79 8.33 -5.35
N TYR A 49 -1.91 8.93 -5.72
CA TYR A 49 -3.18 8.75 -5.08
C TYR A 49 -4.26 8.45 -6.10
N HIS A 50 -5.17 7.56 -5.75
CA HIS A 50 -6.35 7.25 -6.53
C HIS A 50 -7.52 6.83 -5.65
N HIS A 51 -8.70 7.35 -5.92
CA HIS A 51 -9.96 6.94 -5.32
C HIS A 51 -10.90 6.39 -6.37
N ASN A 52 -11.33 5.14 -6.16
CA ASN A 52 -12.35 4.50 -6.97
C ASN A 52 -13.71 4.62 -6.29
N GLU A 53 -14.53 5.56 -6.76
CA GLU A 53 -15.87 5.82 -6.23
C GLU A 53 -16.81 4.61 -6.34
N SER A 54 -16.65 3.75 -7.36
CA SER A 54 -17.55 2.61 -7.54
C SER A 54 -17.32 1.49 -6.52
N THR A 55 -16.12 1.44 -5.92
CA THR A 55 -15.74 0.42 -4.93
C THR A 55 -15.39 1.01 -3.57
N GLY A 56 -15.52 2.33 -3.41
CA GLY A 56 -15.10 3.04 -2.19
C GLY A 56 -13.62 2.83 -1.82
N THR A 57 -12.77 2.48 -2.80
CA THR A 57 -11.38 2.10 -2.54
C THR A 57 -10.42 3.25 -2.82
N SER A 58 -9.69 3.67 -1.79
CA SER A 58 -8.64 4.69 -1.86
C SER A 58 -7.25 4.04 -1.81
N THR A 59 -6.36 4.40 -2.72
CA THR A 59 -4.97 3.94 -2.75
C THR A 59 -4.03 5.13 -2.64
N VAL A 60 -3.04 5.03 -1.76
CA VAL A 60 -1.88 5.92 -1.69
C VAL A 60 -0.64 5.06 -1.86
N ALA A 61 0.22 5.40 -2.80
CA ALA A 61 1.46 4.67 -3.04
C ALA A 61 2.63 5.64 -3.21
N ALA A 62 3.78 5.29 -2.65
CA ALA A 62 5.05 5.98 -2.81
C ALA A 62 6.16 4.92 -2.79
N ASP A 63 7.40 5.31 -3.06
CA ASP A 63 8.49 4.35 -3.12
C ASP A 63 8.58 3.51 -1.83
N SER A 64 8.56 2.18 -1.98
CA SER A 64 8.61 1.17 -0.93
C SER A 64 7.39 1.06 0.00
N ILE A 65 6.35 1.88 -0.16
CA ILE A 65 5.14 1.81 0.67
C ILE A 65 3.85 2.06 -0.11
N MET A 66 2.84 1.22 0.12
CA MET A 66 1.52 1.37 -0.46
C MET A 66 0.45 1.10 0.58
N MET A 67 -0.54 1.98 0.65
CA MET A 67 -1.73 1.81 1.47
C MET A 67 -2.95 1.69 0.57
N ILE A 68 -3.75 0.64 0.79
CA ILE A 68 -5.03 0.42 0.11
C ILE A 68 -6.11 0.40 1.19
N GLN A 69 -6.99 1.39 1.15
CA GLN A 69 -8.16 1.49 2.02
C GLN A 69 -9.39 1.05 1.24
N HIS A 70 -9.95 -0.08 1.62
CA HIS A 70 -11.29 -0.51 1.21
C HIS A 70 -12.33 -0.03 2.23
N GLU A 71 -13.61 -0.30 1.94
CA GLU A 71 -14.71 0.05 2.84
C GLU A 71 -14.55 -0.56 4.25
N HIS A 72 -14.02 -1.78 4.36
CA HIS A 72 -13.96 -2.51 5.62
C HIS A 72 -12.54 -2.91 6.05
N THR A 73 -11.54 -2.71 5.19
CA THR A 73 -10.17 -3.14 5.45
C THR A 73 -9.17 -2.08 5.03
N THR A 74 -8.01 -2.06 5.69
CA THR A 74 -6.86 -1.27 5.27
C THR A 74 -5.68 -2.20 5.16
N GLN A 75 -5.05 -2.21 3.99
CA GLN A 75 -3.83 -2.95 3.71
C GLN A 75 -2.67 -1.96 3.66
N ILE A 76 -1.60 -2.25 4.39
CA ILE A 76 -0.33 -1.52 4.30
C ILE A 76 0.70 -2.53 3.80
N ILE A 77 1.28 -2.22 2.64
CA ILE A 77 2.28 -3.02 1.97
C ILE A 77 3.59 -2.24 2.03
N ILE A 78 4.64 -2.89 2.52
CA ILE A 78 5.96 -2.30 2.67
C ILE A 78 6.96 -3.22 2.00
N ARG A 79 7.77 -2.69 1.09
CA ARG A 79 8.89 -3.44 0.52
C ARG A 79 9.96 -3.64 1.59
N HIS A 80 10.36 -4.89 1.80
CA HIS A 80 11.40 -5.20 2.79
C HIS A 80 12.74 -4.51 2.45
N PRO A 81 13.51 -4.07 3.46
CA PRO A 81 14.86 -3.58 3.25
C PRO A 81 15.72 -4.62 2.51
N GLY A 82 16.43 -4.17 1.48
CA GLY A 82 17.28 -5.04 0.65
C GLY A 82 16.55 -5.76 -0.50
N SER A 83 15.22 -5.75 -0.53
CA SER A 83 14.45 -6.26 -1.67
C SER A 83 14.42 -5.25 -2.82
N THR A 84 14.51 -5.76 -4.05
CA THR A 84 14.37 -4.93 -5.25
C THR A 84 12.90 -4.66 -5.56
N PRO A 85 12.59 -3.60 -6.35
CA PRO A 85 11.22 -3.36 -6.82
C PRO A 85 10.62 -4.58 -7.53
N GLU A 86 11.38 -5.27 -8.38
CA GLU A 86 10.94 -6.43 -9.16
C GLU A 86 10.51 -7.59 -8.26
N GLN A 87 11.25 -7.84 -7.17
CA GLN A 87 10.90 -8.88 -6.21
C GLN A 87 9.57 -8.57 -5.52
N ALA A 88 9.39 -7.33 -5.05
CA ALA A 88 8.14 -6.93 -4.41
C ALA A 88 6.96 -6.92 -5.39
N LEU A 89 7.19 -6.53 -6.63
CA LEU A 89 6.17 -6.49 -7.68
C LEU A 89 5.58 -7.85 -8.01
N ALA A 90 6.40 -8.91 -7.97
CA ALA A 90 5.94 -10.27 -8.18
C ALA A 90 4.86 -10.69 -7.15
N GLU A 91 4.86 -10.06 -5.98
CA GLU A 91 3.92 -10.35 -4.88
C GLU A 91 2.72 -9.39 -4.86
N THR A 92 2.89 -8.15 -5.36
CA THR A 92 1.91 -7.08 -5.16
C THR A 92 1.13 -6.65 -6.40
N ASN A 93 1.48 -7.15 -7.60
CA ASN A 93 0.91 -6.68 -8.87
C ASN A 93 -0.63 -6.78 -8.97
N ALA A 94 -1.24 -7.78 -8.34
CA ALA A 94 -2.68 -7.99 -8.36
C ALA A 94 -3.45 -7.10 -7.37
N LEU A 95 -2.75 -6.40 -6.48
CA LEU A 95 -3.36 -5.67 -5.38
C LEU A 95 -3.91 -4.31 -5.81
N SER A 96 -3.31 -3.66 -6.81
CA SER A 96 -3.68 -2.30 -7.21
C SER A 96 -3.44 -2.03 -8.71
N THR A 97 -3.68 -0.80 -9.15
CA THR A 97 -3.50 -0.38 -10.54
C THR A 97 -2.02 -0.29 -10.92
N GLN A 98 -1.68 -0.41 -12.21
CA GLN A 98 -0.30 -0.25 -12.68
C GLN A 98 0.34 1.08 -12.27
N LYS A 99 -0.45 2.15 -12.11
CA LYS A 99 0.04 3.47 -11.67
C LYS A 99 0.44 3.44 -10.19
N ALA A 100 -0.40 2.89 -9.32
CA ALA A 100 -0.07 2.71 -7.91
C ALA A 100 1.13 1.79 -7.71
N ILE A 101 1.19 0.70 -8.49
CA ILE A 101 2.29 -0.24 -8.50
C ILE A 101 3.59 0.41 -9.01
N GLY A 102 3.51 1.31 -9.99
CA GLY A 102 4.66 2.10 -10.45
C GLY A 102 5.19 3.02 -9.35
N ALA A 103 4.30 3.76 -8.68
CA ALA A 103 4.66 4.60 -7.56
C ALA A 103 5.28 3.81 -6.40
N PHE A 104 4.70 2.65 -6.04
CA PHE A 104 5.26 1.72 -5.05
C PHE A 104 6.68 1.25 -5.38
N SER A 105 6.94 1.09 -6.68
CA SER A 105 8.26 0.68 -7.19
C SER A 105 9.27 1.83 -7.23
N GLY A 106 8.86 3.07 -6.99
CA GLY A 106 9.67 4.25 -7.25
C GLY A 106 9.97 4.43 -8.75
N LYS A 107 9.11 3.89 -9.63
CA LYS A 107 9.29 3.87 -11.09
C LYS A 107 8.08 4.50 -11.79
N SER A 108 8.21 4.73 -13.09
CA SER A 108 7.10 5.19 -13.91
C SER A 108 6.16 4.04 -14.28
N GLN A 109 4.89 4.34 -14.56
CA GLN A 109 3.93 3.33 -15.02
C GLN A 109 4.39 2.59 -16.31
N PRO A 110 4.99 3.24 -17.32
CA PRO A 110 5.54 2.53 -18.49
C PRO A 110 6.59 1.47 -18.13
N TRP A 111 7.40 1.71 -17.10
CA TRP A 111 8.40 0.72 -16.65
C TRP A 111 7.75 -0.52 -16.03
N VAL A 112 6.58 -0.39 -15.39
CA VAL A 112 5.83 -1.54 -14.86
C VAL A 112 5.28 -2.40 -15.99
N SER A 113 4.77 -1.77 -17.06
CA SER A 113 4.22 -2.48 -18.22
C SER A 113 5.27 -3.35 -18.95
N THR A 114 6.56 -3.02 -18.85
CA THR A 114 7.63 -3.83 -19.45
C THR A 114 8.05 -5.04 -18.61
N GLN A 115 7.53 -5.19 -17.39
CA GLN A 115 7.88 -6.32 -16.49
C GLN A 115 7.08 -7.61 -16.78
N ASN A 116 6.20 -7.64 -17.79
CA ASN A 116 5.38 -8.82 -18.15
C ASN A 116 4.64 -9.45 -16.95
N LEU A 117 4.11 -8.61 -16.07
CA LEU A 117 3.38 -9.05 -14.89
C LEU A 117 1.98 -9.57 -15.30
N PRO A 118 1.48 -10.67 -14.72
CA PRO A 118 0.11 -11.10 -14.96
C PRO A 118 -0.87 -9.97 -14.59
N GLU A 119 -1.71 -9.55 -15.54
CA GLU A 119 -2.72 -8.54 -15.29
C GLU A 119 -3.77 -9.08 -14.30
N LYS A 120 -4.27 -8.20 -13.42
CA LYS A 120 -5.38 -8.53 -12.53
C LYS A 120 -6.58 -8.95 -13.37
N ASN A 121 -7.00 -10.21 -13.24
CA ASN A 121 -8.27 -10.67 -13.80
C ASN A 121 -9.38 -9.77 -13.24
N SER A 122 -10.08 -9.10 -14.14
CA SER A 122 -11.26 -8.30 -13.83
C SER A 122 -12.45 -9.27 -13.79
N ASP A 123 -12.80 -9.73 -12.60
CA ASP A 123 -14.14 -10.28 -12.31
C ASP A 123 -15.01 -9.17 -11.70
#